data_AF-A0A1H7VL97-F1
#
_entry.id   AF-A0A1H7VL97-F1
#
_cell.length_a   1.000
_cell.length_b   1.000
_cell.length_c   1.000
_cell.angle_alpha   90.00
_cell.angle_beta   90.00
_cell.angle_gamma   90.00
#
_symmetry.space_group_name_H-M   'P 1'
#
loop_
_entity.id
_entity.type
_entity.pdbx_description
1 polymer ?
#
loop_
_entity_poly.entity_id
_entity_poly.type
_entity_poly.pdbx_seq_one_letter_code
_entity_poly.pdbx_strand_id
1 'polypeptide(L)'
;MKKLKKIMTMFVCLSSPTLYAESSKECMNYWNQPIKKITVLEEVECDHIWDFGKSKKSLNRFKVVNNLNLKTTNTQWMSTGQCQKVSYNKKQFNIYNSEYKEYGHNIWLIYDDKNAFAYFRKVNSKDQSVEVSCAQEGADTNLKFILNTYLKNNTSVSMQKYKANDWYKE
;
A
#
# COMPACT_ATOMS: atom_id res chain seq x y z
N MET A 1 41.88 4.83 -48.02
CA MET A 1 40.68 3.97 -47.83
C MET A 1 40.28 4.00 -46.35
N LYS A 2 39.20 4.71 -46.00
CA LYS A 2 38.70 4.82 -44.62
C LYS A 2 37.65 3.72 -44.38
N LYS A 3 37.91 2.78 -43.45
CA LYS A 3 36.90 1.81 -42.97
C LYS A 3 36.11 2.45 -41.83
N LEU A 4 34.90 2.91 -42.12
CA LEU A 4 33.95 3.35 -41.09
C LEU A 4 33.30 2.09 -40.48
N LYS A 5 33.66 1.75 -39.24
CA LYS A 5 32.94 0.72 -38.46
C LYS A 5 31.61 1.32 -38.00
N LYS A 6 30.50 0.84 -38.55
CA LYS A 6 29.16 1.13 -38.01
C LYS A 6 28.99 0.35 -36.71
N ILE A 7 29.04 1.05 -35.58
CA ILE A 7 28.61 0.51 -34.28
C ILE A 7 27.09 0.72 -34.22
N MET A 8 26.36 -0.38 -34.33
CA MET A 8 24.91 -0.42 -34.18
C MET A 8 24.62 -0.49 -32.69
N THR A 9 24.41 0.67 -32.06
CA THR A 9 24.03 0.75 -30.65
C THR A 9 22.59 0.25 -30.50
N MET A 10 22.45 -1.00 -30.07
CA MET A 10 21.17 -1.58 -29.71
C MET A 10 20.68 -0.93 -28.42
N PHE A 11 19.70 -0.02 -28.54
CA PHE A 11 18.96 0.50 -27.40
C PHE A 11 18.14 -0.67 -26.82
N VAL A 12 18.66 -1.30 -25.77
CA VAL A 12 17.87 -2.23 -24.97
C VAL A 12 16.84 -1.37 -24.23
N CYS A 13 15.62 -1.31 -24.78
CA CYS A 13 14.47 -0.87 -24.00
C CYS A 13 14.31 -1.88 -22.86
N LEU A 14 14.80 -1.52 -21.67
CA LEU A 14 14.45 -2.19 -20.43
C LEU A 14 12.93 -2.14 -20.31
N SER A 15 12.28 -3.28 -20.56
CA SER A 15 10.87 -3.48 -20.30
C SER A 15 10.60 -3.11 -18.84
N SER A 16 9.60 -2.27 -18.64
CA SER A 16 9.13 -1.86 -17.32
C SER A 16 8.95 -3.09 -16.43
N PRO A 17 9.36 -3.06 -15.15
CA PRO A 17 8.96 -4.13 -14.24
C PRO A 17 7.44 -4.10 -14.20
N THR A 18 6.83 -5.18 -14.65
CA THR A 18 5.41 -5.43 -14.43
C THR A 18 5.23 -5.50 -12.91
N LEU A 19 4.70 -4.41 -12.33
CA LEU A 19 4.44 -4.26 -10.90
C LEU A 19 3.28 -5.17 -10.50
N TYR A 20 3.58 -6.45 -10.33
CA TYR A 20 2.68 -7.39 -9.68
C TYR A 20 2.80 -7.26 -8.16
N ALA A 21 1.71 -7.60 -7.45
CA ALA A 21 1.75 -7.79 -6.00
C ALA A 21 2.98 -8.60 -5.60
N GLU A 22 3.70 -8.12 -4.59
CA GLU A 22 4.81 -8.88 -4.04
C GLU A 22 4.29 -10.08 -3.25
N SER A 23 5.09 -11.14 -3.20
CA SER A 23 4.74 -12.36 -2.47
C SER A 23 4.55 -12.10 -0.97
N SER A 24 3.73 -12.91 -0.30
CA SER A 24 3.55 -12.85 1.15
C SER A 24 4.87 -12.85 1.92
N LYS A 25 5.86 -13.64 1.48
CA LYS A 25 7.21 -13.67 2.06
C LYS A 25 7.88 -12.30 2.05
N GLU A 26 7.82 -11.59 0.93
CA GLU A 26 8.47 -10.28 0.80
C GLU A 26 7.71 -9.20 1.59
N CYS A 27 6.39 -9.26 1.59
CA CYS A 27 5.58 -8.37 2.43
C CYS A 27 5.85 -8.57 3.92
N MET A 28 6.08 -9.81 4.35
CA MET A 28 6.53 -10.12 5.70
C MET A 28 7.96 -9.64 5.97
N ASN A 29 8.87 -9.72 5.00
CA ASN A 29 10.20 -9.13 5.11
C ASN A 29 10.09 -7.62 5.37
N TYR A 30 9.24 -6.92 4.63
CA TYR A 30 8.96 -5.50 4.86
C TYR A 30 8.34 -5.24 6.22
N TRP A 31 7.33 -6.02 6.63
CA TRP A 31 6.69 -5.89 7.93
C TRP A 31 7.70 -6.01 9.08
N ASN A 32 8.69 -6.89 8.94
CA ASN A 32 9.73 -7.14 9.95
C ASN A 32 10.86 -6.10 9.95
N GLN A 33 10.84 -5.13 9.05
CA GLN A 33 11.82 -4.04 9.07
C GLN A 33 11.68 -3.14 10.31
N PRO A 34 12.77 -2.49 10.74
CA PRO A 34 12.76 -1.60 11.90
C PRO A 34 11.79 -0.44 11.72
N ILE A 35 11.14 -0.02 12.79
CA ILE A 35 10.24 1.14 12.79
C ILE A 35 11.03 2.45 12.77
N LYS A 36 10.42 3.51 12.21
CA LYS A 36 10.97 4.87 12.14
C LYS A 36 10.17 5.78 13.06
N LYS A 37 10.74 6.90 13.53
CA LYS A 37 9.96 7.87 14.29
C LYS A 37 9.05 8.67 13.35
N ILE A 38 7.74 8.61 13.59
CA ILE A 38 6.73 9.40 12.88
C ILE A 38 5.95 10.25 13.88
N THR A 39 5.29 11.30 13.40
CA THR A 39 4.31 12.06 14.18
C THR A 39 2.93 11.79 13.61
N VAL A 40 2.00 11.31 14.44
CA VAL A 40 0.58 11.22 14.10
C VAL A 40 -0.03 12.61 14.26
N LEU A 41 -0.74 13.07 13.24
CA LEU A 41 -1.36 14.39 13.21
C LEU A 41 -2.87 14.24 13.44
N GLU A 42 -3.68 14.81 12.56
CA GLU A 42 -5.14 14.81 12.59
C GLU A 42 -5.74 13.74 11.66
N GLU A 43 -6.98 13.35 11.93
CA GLU A 43 -7.84 12.66 10.97
C GLU A 43 -8.36 13.66 9.93
N VAL A 44 -8.39 13.26 8.67
CA VAL A 44 -8.87 14.09 7.55
C VAL A 44 -9.76 13.28 6.61
N GLU A 45 -10.68 13.97 5.96
CA GLU A 45 -11.44 13.40 4.86
C GLU A 45 -10.51 13.04 3.68
N CYS A 46 -10.79 11.91 3.04
CA CYS A 46 -10.09 11.46 1.85
C CYS A 46 -11.00 10.67 0.92
N ASP A 47 -10.58 10.54 -0.35
CA ASP A 47 -11.32 9.82 -1.37
C ASP A 47 -11.63 8.38 -0.90
N HIS A 48 -12.84 7.90 -1.16
CA HIS A 48 -13.13 6.48 -0.99
C HIS A 48 -12.33 5.63 -1.98
N ILE A 49 -12.08 4.36 -1.63
CA ILE A 49 -11.37 3.43 -2.51
C ILE A 49 -12.01 3.29 -3.89
N TRP A 50 -13.34 3.46 -4.00
CA TRP A 50 -14.05 3.45 -5.29
C TRP A 50 -13.97 4.74 -6.11
N ASP A 51 -13.37 5.78 -5.54
CA ASP A 51 -13.07 7.03 -6.24
C ASP A 51 -11.60 7.09 -6.69
N PHE A 52 -10.77 6.11 -6.30
CA PHE A 52 -9.40 6.01 -6.77
C PHE A 52 -9.35 5.84 -8.29
N GLY A 53 -8.53 6.66 -8.96
CA GLY A 53 -8.36 6.65 -10.41
C GLY A 53 -9.34 7.56 -11.16
N LYS A 54 -10.38 8.10 -10.49
CA LYS A 54 -11.29 9.10 -11.11
C LYS A 54 -10.61 10.46 -11.29
N SER A 55 -9.54 10.74 -10.55
CA SER A 55 -8.71 11.93 -10.71
C SER A 55 -7.23 11.58 -10.82
N LYS A 56 -6.45 12.48 -11.45
CA LYS A 56 -4.99 12.31 -11.55
C LYS A 56 -4.31 12.22 -10.18
N LYS A 57 -4.90 12.85 -9.15
CA LYS A 57 -4.36 12.86 -7.79
C LYS A 57 -4.44 11.49 -7.10
N SER A 58 -5.39 10.63 -7.49
CA SER A 58 -5.60 9.30 -6.89
C SER A 58 -5.10 8.14 -7.75
N LEU A 59 -4.36 8.43 -8.83
CA LEU A 59 -3.88 7.41 -9.75
C LEU A 59 -2.86 6.46 -9.10
N ASN A 60 -2.01 6.94 -8.20
CA ASN A 60 -1.05 6.11 -7.48
C ASN A 60 -1.74 5.05 -6.61
N ARG A 61 -2.78 5.47 -5.88
CA ARG A 61 -3.63 4.60 -5.06
C ARG A 61 -4.35 3.57 -5.91
N PHE A 62 -4.94 3.99 -7.03
CA PHE A 62 -5.59 3.08 -7.98
C PHE A 62 -4.62 2.01 -8.50
N LYS A 63 -3.41 2.41 -8.92
CA LYS A 63 -2.38 1.47 -9.39
C LYS A 63 -2.00 0.46 -8.31
N VAL A 64 -1.77 0.90 -7.06
CA VAL A 64 -1.46 -0.01 -5.94
C VAL A 64 -2.59 -1.04 -5.73
N VAL A 65 -3.86 -0.60 -5.72
CA VAL A 65 -5.00 -1.50 -5.57
C VAL A 65 -5.10 -2.49 -6.74
N ASN A 66 -4.86 -2.03 -7.96
CA ASN A 66 -4.88 -2.89 -9.15
C ASN A 66 -3.70 -3.89 -9.18
N ASN A 67 -2.51 -3.47 -8.75
CA ASN A 67 -1.33 -4.32 -8.67
C ASN A 67 -1.52 -5.44 -7.61
N LEU A 68 -2.34 -5.19 -6.60
CA LEU A 68 -2.82 -6.19 -5.63
C LEU A 68 -3.92 -7.12 -6.20
N ASN A 69 -4.27 -6.98 -7.48
CA ASN A 69 -5.37 -7.68 -8.16
C ASN A 69 -6.75 -7.45 -7.50
N LEU A 70 -6.94 -6.28 -6.87
CA LEU A 70 -8.19 -5.89 -6.24
C LEU A 70 -8.97 -4.94 -7.16
N LYS A 71 -10.31 -4.99 -7.10
CA LYS A 71 -11.15 -4.02 -7.79
C LYS A 71 -11.52 -2.90 -6.83
N THR A 72 -11.78 -1.71 -7.36
CA THR A 72 -12.20 -0.54 -6.57
C THR A 72 -13.71 -0.37 -6.56
N THR A 73 -14.54 -1.41 -6.65
CA THR A 73 -16.00 -1.21 -6.75
C THR A 73 -16.65 -1.01 -5.38
N ASN A 74 -17.60 -0.08 -5.26
CA ASN A 74 -18.34 0.16 -4.00
C ASN A 74 -19.12 -1.07 -3.50
N THR A 75 -19.35 -2.06 -4.37
CA THR A 75 -19.98 -3.33 -4.02
C THR A 75 -19.09 -4.19 -3.12
N GLN A 76 -17.77 -4.04 -3.19
CA GLN A 76 -16.81 -4.88 -2.46
C GLN A 76 -16.38 -4.28 -1.13
N TRP A 77 -16.34 -2.95 -1.01
CA TRP A 77 -15.66 -2.26 0.08
C TRP A 77 -16.61 -1.54 1.04
N MET A 78 -16.20 -1.52 2.30
CA MET A 78 -16.61 -0.60 3.35
C MET A 78 -15.50 0.45 3.53
N SER A 79 -15.84 1.72 3.38
CA SER A 79 -14.91 2.83 3.51
C SER A 79 -15.57 3.97 4.29
N THR A 80 -14.84 4.51 5.26
CA THR A 80 -15.27 5.68 6.03
C THR A 80 -15.05 7.00 5.29
N GLY A 81 -14.22 7.01 4.24
CA GLY A 81 -13.73 8.25 3.63
C GLY A 81 -12.83 9.06 4.57
N GLN A 82 -12.26 8.43 5.60
CA GLN A 82 -11.36 9.06 6.55
C GLN A 82 -9.95 8.47 6.43
N CYS A 83 -8.96 9.34 6.60
CA CYS A 83 -7.55 9.01 6.59
C CYS A 83 -6.87 9.62 7.81
N GLN A 84 -5.91 8.90 8.38
CA GLN A 84 -5.01 9.46 9.39
C GLN A 84 -3.85 10.16 8.70
N LYS A 85 -3.65 11.46 8.97
CA LYS A 85 -2.47 12.18 8.51
C LYS A 85 -1.29 11.92 9.43
N VAL A 86 -0.11 11.68 8.86
CA VAL A 86 1.15 11.47 9.59
C VAL A 86 2.27 12.30 8.96
N SER A 87 3.30 12.60 9.75
CA SER A 87 4.50 13.30 9.29
C SER A 87 5.76 12.47 9.52
N TYR A 88 6.62 12.43 8.50
CA TYR A 88 7.96 11.86 8.55
C TYR A 88 8.92 12.77 7.79
N ASN A 89 10.02 13.18 8.44
CA ASN A 89 11.02 14.09 7.85
C ASN A 89 10.40 15.34 7.19
N LYS A 90 9.44 15.98 7.87
CA LYS A 90 8.70 17.18 7.40
C LYS A 90 7.83 16.95 6.15
N LYS A 91 7.71 15.72 5.65
CA LYS A 91 6.74 15.33 4.62
C LYS A 91 5.51 14.75 5.28
N GLN A 92 4.34 15.03 4.71
CA GLN A 92 3.07 14.52 5.18
C GLN A 92 2.59 13.38 4.29
N PHE A 93 1.96 12.39 4.92
CA PHE A 93 1.37 11.23 4.27
C PHE A 93 -0.01 10.97 4.88
N ASN A 94 -0.89 10.39 4.09
CA ASN A 94 -2.18 9.89 4.56
C ASN A 94 -2.12 8.38 4.71
N ILE A 95 -2.67 7.87 5.79
CA ILE A 95 -2.88 6.45 6.03
C ILE A 95 -4.37 6.18 5.94
N TYR A 96 -4.73 5.28 5.04
CA TYR A 96 -6.08 4.87 4.71
C TYR A 96 -6.28 3.41 5.10
N ASN A 97 -7.44 3.10 5.65
CA ASN A 97 -7.91 1.74 5.87
C ASN A 97 -9.26 1.55 5.18
N SER A 98 -9.47 0.35 4.64
CA SER A 98 -10.78 -0.06 4.16
C SER A 98 -10.91 -1.57 4.25
N GLU A 99 -12.12 -2.01 4.51
CA GLU A 99 -12.43 -3.43 4.69
C GLU A 99 -13.32 -3.91 3.55
N TYR A 100 -13.16 -5.16 3.15
CA TYR A 100 -14.15 -5.82 2.33
C TYR A 100 -15.44 -5.98 3.14
N LYS A 101 -16.58 -5.91 2.45
CA LYS A 101 -17.88 -6.27 3.03
C LYS A 101 -17.93 -7.74 3.45
N GLU A 102 -17.10 -8.57 2.82
CA GLU A 102 -16.96 -9.99 3.14
C GLU A 102 -15.75 -10.22 4.05
N TYR A 103 -16.00 -10.85 5.20
CA TYR A 103 -15.05 -11.52 6.08
C TYR A 103 -13.68 -10.85 6.30
N GLY A 104 -13.67 -9.65 6.90
CA GLY A 104 -12.50 -9.07 7.59
C GLY A 104 -11.25 -8.85 6.73
N HIS A 105 -11.32 -9.07 5.42
CA HIS A 105 -10.22 -8.74 4.52
C HIS A 105 -10.09 -7.24 4.50
N ASN A 106 -8.88 -6.71 4.60
CA ASN A 106 -8.70 -5.27 4.61
C ASN A 106 -7.40 -4.84 3.95
N ILE A 107 -7.41 -3.58 3.54
CA ILE A 107 -6.26 -2.90 2.97
C ILE A 107 -5.83 -1.78 3.91
N TRP A 108 -4.54 -1.72 4.17
CA TRP A 108 -3.87 -0.60 4.82
C TRP A 108 -2.97 0.05 3.79
N LEU A 109 -3.22 1.31 3.49
CA LEU A 109 -2.55 2.04 2.42
C LEU A 109 -1.97 3.34 2.98
N ILE A 110 -0.73 3.66 2.63
CA ILE A 110 -0.10 4.96 2.89
C ILE A 110 0.19 5.65 1.57
N TYR A 111 0.00 6.96 1.50
CA TYR A 111 0.25 7.72 0.27
C TYR A 111 0.56 9.19 0.50
N ASP A 112 1.22 9.77 -0.49
CA ASP A 112 1.24 11.21 -0.79
C ASP A 112 0.72 11.43 -2.23
N ASP A 113 0.95 12.60 -2.82
CA ASP A 113 0.50 12.92 -4.19
C ASP A 113 1.17 12.08 -5.29
N LYS A 114 2.30 11.42 -5.00
CA LYS A 114 3.15 10.74 -6.00
C LYS A 114 3.40 9.27 -5.68
N ASN A 115 3.42 8.92 -4.41
CA ASN A 115 3.84 7.63 -3.91
C ASN A 115 2.70 6.98 -3.13
N ALA A 116 2.56 5.67 -3.26
CA ALA A 116 1.62 4.89 -2.48
C ALA A 116 2.22 3.52 -2.15
N PHE A 117 1.87 2.97 -1.01
CA PHE A 117 2.22 1.61 -0.60
C PHE A 117 1.05 1.02 0.17
N ALA A 118 0.79 -0.28 0.01
CA ALA A 118 -0.25 -0.93 0.77
C ALA A 118 0.10 -2.36 1.17
N TYR A 119 -0.48 -2.76 2.30
CA TYR A 119 -0.70 -4.16 2.67
C TYR A 119 -2.17 -4.50 2.42
N PHE A 120 -2.42 -5.62 1.75
CA PHE A 120 -3.71 -6.28 1.74
C PHE A 120 -3.63 -7.55 2.58
N ARG A 121 -4.56 -7.69 3.52
CA ARG A 121 -4.69 -8.86 4.39
C ARG A 121 -5.91 -9.64 3.93
N LYS A 122 -5.68 -10.82 3.34
CA LYS A 122 -6.73 -11.78 3.04
C LYS A 122 -6.87 -12.73 4.22
N VAL A 123 -8.03 -12.74 4.84
CA VAL A 123 -8.31 -13.51 6.06
C VAL A 123 -8.91 -14.86 5.69
N ASN A 124 -8.37 -15.94 6.24
CA ASN A 124 -9.00 -17.25 6.15
C ASN A 124 -10.09 -17.36 7.22
N SER A 125 -11.35 -17.48 6.81
CA SER A 125 -12.50 -17.51 7.73
C SER A 125 -12.49 -18.72 8.66
N LYS A 126 -11.78 -19.81 8.33
CA LYS A 126 -11.75 -21.05 9.12
C LYS A 126 -10.87 -20.94 10.35
N ASP A 127 -9.71 -20.31 10.23
CA ASP A 127 -8.67 -20.30 11.27
C ASP A 127 -8.15 -18.90 11.62
N GLN A 128 -8.70 -17.86 10.96
CA GLN A 128 -8.30 -16.45 11.12
C GLN A 128 -6.84 -16.18 10.73
N SER A 129 -6.18 -17.09 10.02
CA SER A 129 -4.86 -16.85 9.44
C SER A 129 -4.93 -15.76 8.36
N VAL A 130 -3.84 -15.01 8.22
CA VAL A 130 -3.73 -13.93 7.24
C VAL A 130 -2.73 -14.30 6.16
N GLU A 131 -3.18 -14.27 4.91
CA GLU A 131 -2.32 -14.20 3.74
C GLU A 131 -2.13 -12.72 3.39
N VAL A 132 -0.91 -12.22 3.55
CA VAL A 132 -0.57 -10.83 3.24
C VAL A 132 -0.06 -10.71 1.81
N SER A 133 -0.46 -9.64 1.13
CA SER A 133 0.12 -9.18 -0.14
C SER A 133 0.40 -7.69 -0.03
N CYS A 134 1.32 -7.18 -0.83
CA CYS A 134 1.72 -5.77 -0.77
C CYS A 134 2.14 -5.27 -2.14
N ALA A 135 1.98 -3.96 -2.35
CA ALA A 135 2.37 -3.30 -3.58
C ALA A 135 2.79 -1.86 -3.30
N GLN A 136 3.68 -1.33 -4.13
CA GLN A 136 4.14 0.05 -4.09
C GLN A 136 3.93 0.70 -5.46
N GLU A 137 3.67 2.00 -5.47
CA GLU A 137 3.78 2.87 -6.64
C GLU A 137 4.61 4.09 -6.23
N GLY A 138 5.54 4.51 -7.10
CA GLY A 138 6.43 5.63 -6.83
C GLY A 138 7.77 5.22 -6.20
N ALA A 139 8.64 6.22 -6.01
CA ALA A 139 10.05 6.02 -5.68
C ALA A 139 10.37 6.11 -4.18
N ASP A 140 9.43 6.57 -3.34
CA ASP A 140 9.69 6.71 -1.90
C ASP A 140 9.65 5.35 -1.19
N THR A 141 10.82 4.75 -1.02
CA THR A 141 10.99 3.46 -0.33
C THR A 141 10.74 3.53 1.17
N ASN A 142 10.52 4.71 1.75
CA ASN A 142 10.25 4.88 3.18
C ASN A 142 8.81 4.52 3.56
N LEU A 143 7.88 4.48 2.59
CA LEU A 143 6.46 4.32 2.86
C LEU A 143 6.14 3.08 3.70
N LYS A 144 6.76 1.93 3.39
CA LYS A 144 6.59 0.70 4.18
C LYS A 144 6.99 0.88 5.64
N PHE A 145 8.11 1.56 5.91
CA PHE A 145 8.57 1.81 7.28
C PHE A 145 7.63 2.74 8.04
N ILE A 146 7.12 3.77 7.38
CA ILE A 146 6.18 4.73 7.97
C ILE A 146 4.86 4.03 8.30
N LEU A 147 4.31 3.26 7.36
CA LEU A 147 3.09 2.49 7.58
C LEU A 147 3.29 1.45 8.69
N ASN A 148 4.38 0.69 8.67
CA ASN A 148 4.70 -0.28 9.73
C ASN A 148 4.75 0.36 11.10
N THR A 149 5.38 1.53 11.20
CA THR A 149 5.45 2.28 12.46
C THR A 149 4.06 2.65 12.93
N TYR A 150 3.23 3.19 12.03
CA TYR A 150 1.88 3.58 12.38
C TYR A 150 1.08 2.38 12.90
N LEU A 151 1.04 1.29 12.13
CA LEU A 151 0.27 0.10 12.46
C LEU A 151 0.74 -0.51 13.78
N LYS A 152 2.05 -0.74 13.96
CA LYS A 152 2.58 -1.36 15.19
C LYS A 152 2.38 -0.51 16.44
N ASN A 153 2.37 0.82 16.31
CA ASN A 153 2.31 1.71 17.47
C ASN A 153 0.91 2.21 17.80
N ASN A 154 -0.02 2.22 16.83
CA ASN A 154 -1.33 2.87 16.97
C ASN A 154 -2.50 1.93 16.68
N THR A 155 -2.23 0.68 16.32
CA THR A 155 -3.26 -0.34 16.08
C THR A 155 -2.83 -1.66 16.73
N SER A 156 -3.73 -2.64 16.75
CA SER A 156 -3.45 -4.01 17.17
C SER A 156 -3.26 -4.97 15.97
N VAL A 157 -3.06 -4.40 14.76
CA VAL A 157 -2.98 -5.13 13.49
C VAL A 157 -1.84 -6.15 13.51
N SER A 158 -2.17 -7.37 13.08
CA SER A 158 -1.20 -8.41 12.77
C SER A 158 -1.26 -8.82 11.30
N MET A 159 -0.08 -9.07 10.72
CA MET A 159 0.07 -9.61 9.36
C MET A 159 -0.01 -11.14 9.31
N GLN A 160 -0.20 -11.79 10.47
CA GLN A 160 -0.23 -13.26 10.59
C GLN A 160 -1.60 -13.79 11.02
N LYS A 161 -2.33 -13.01 11.82
CA LYS A 161 -3.61 -13.41 12.40
C LYS A 161 -4.57 -12.23 12.48
N TYR A 162 -5.81 -12.46 12.07
CA TYR A 162 -6.88 -11.48 12.20
C TYR A 162 -7.53 -11.56 13.57
N LYS A 163 -7.95 -10.41 14.09
CA LYS A 163 -8.88 -10.29 15.22
C LYS A 163 -9.92 -9.24 14.87
N ALA A 164 -11.14 -9.44 15.36
CA ALA A 164 -12.16 -8.39 15.29
C ALA A 164 -11.61 -7.12 15.97
N ASN A 165 -11.77 -5.97 15.30
CA ASN A 165 -11.30 -4.65 15.78
C ASN A 165 -9.78 -4.49 15.91
N ASP A 166 -8.96 -5.28 15.19
CA ASP A 166 -7.50 -5.15 15.25
C ASP A 166 -6.95 -3.79 14.76
N TRP A 167 -7.80 -2.97 14.12
CA TRP A 167 -7.43 -1.62 13.71
C TRP A 167 -7.40 -0.58 14.85
N TYR A 168 -7.93 -0.90 16.04
CA TYR A 168 -7.77 -0.07 17.23
C TYR A 168 -6.69 -0.62 18.14
N LYS A 169 -5.97 0.27 18.83
CA LYS A 169 -5.03 -0.13 19.88
C LYS A 169 -5.84 -0.52 21.12
N GLU A 170 -5.72 -1.77 21.53
CA GLU A 170 -6.24 -2.27 22.82
C GLU A 170 -5.38 -1.78 24.00
#